data_AF-A0A4Q9HH04-F1
#
_entry.id   AF-A0A4Q9HH04-F1
#
_cell.length_a   1.000
_cell.length_b   1.000
_cell.length_c   1.000
_cell.angle_alpha   90.00
_cell.angle_beta   90.00
_cell.angle_gamma   90.00
#
_symmetry.space_group_name_H-M   'P 1'
#
loop_
_entity.id
_entity.type
_entity.pdbx_description
1 polymer ?
#
loop_
_entity_poly.entity_id
_entity_poly.type
_entity_poly.pdbx_seq_one_letter_code
_entity_poly.pdbx_strand_id
1 'polypeptide(L)'
;MLKDTFINLLTNYTDSDRTIAEFWAEIEKKYTHKKRHYHTLSHLDNLLTQLTEVKANIESWESVLFTMFYHDIIYNALKTDNEEKSAELAQKRMSQISVPDYIINNCKTQIIATKKHLTYPESDTNYFTDADLSILGQSLESYTAYSQNVRKEYSVYPDLIYNPGRKKVLEHFIKMDRIFKTDYFYLKFESQAKSNLQLELEQLG
;
A
#
# COMPACT_ATOMS: atom_id res chain seq x y z
N MET A 1 7.86 -15.89 4.44
CA MET A 1 7.32 -14.81 5.29
C MET A 1 5.94 -14.36 4.84
N LEU A 2 5.74 -13.63 3.73
CA LEU A 2 4.40 -13.19 3.31
C LEU A 2 3.38 -14.32 3.18
N LYS A 3 3.75 -15.41 2.51
CA LYS A 3 2.87 -16.59 2.37
C LYS A 3 2.46 -17.15 3.72
N ASP A 4 3.42 -17.31 4.63
CA ASP A 4 3.18 -17.85 5.96
C ASP A 4 2.30 -16.91 6.79
N THR A 5 2.54 -15.59 6.72
CA THR A 5 1.70 -14.56 7.35
C THR A 5 0.27 -14.63 6.82
N PHE A 6 0.07 -14.79 5.51
CA PHE A 6 -1.25 -14.90 4.91
C PHE A 6 -1.96 -16.21 5.32
N ILE A 7 -1.26 -17.34 5.29
CA ILE A 7 -1.81 -18.63 5.72
C ILE A 7 -2.25 -18.54 7.19
N ASN A 8 -1.38 -18.05 8.07
CA ASN A 8 -1.68 -17.91 9.49
C ASN A 8 -2.84 -16.94 9.77
N LEU A 9 -3.01 -15.91 8.95
CA LEU A 9 -4.17 -15.02 9.02
C LEU A 9 -5.46 -15.77 8.67
N LEU A 10 -5.46 -16.53 7.57
CA LEU A 10 -6.67 -17.22 7.09
C LEU A 10 -7.06 -18.44 7.95
N THR A 11 -6.11 -19.10 8.61
CA THR A 11 -6.42 -20.22 9.52
C THR A 11 -7.28 -19.81 10.72
N ASN A 12 -7.39 -18.51 11.02
CA ASN A 12 -8.31 -18.01 12.05
C ASN A 12 -9.77 -17.99 11.59
N TYR A 13 -10.02 -18.18 10.29
CA TYR A 13 -11.31 -17.95 9.64
C TYR A 13 -11.81 -19.14 8.80
N THR A 14 -10.91 -20.03 8.37
CA THR A 14 -11.28 -21.22 7.59
C THR A 14 -10.33 -22.38 7.82
N ASP A 15 -10.90 -23.60 7.89
CA ASP A 15 -10.13 -24.87 7.94
C ASP A 15 -9.85 -25.45 6.55
N SER A 16 -10.25 -24.76 5.48
CA SER A 16 -10.11 -25.23 4.10
C SER A 16 -8.74 -24.89 3.53
N ASP A 17 -7.78 -25.81 3.64
CA ASP A 17 -6.45 -25.70 3.01
C ASP A 17 -6.52 -25.32 1.52
N ARG A 18 -7.53 -25.87 0.83
CA ARG A 18 -7.80 -25.55 -0.58
C ARG A 18 -8.12 -24.08 -0.76
N THR A 19 -9.02 -23.52 0.06
CA THR A 19 -9.41 -22.10 -0.03
C THR A 19 -8.24 -21.19 0.28
N ILE A 20 -7.44 -21.53 1.30
CA ILE A 20 -6.23 -20.79 1.66
C ILE A 20 -5.23 -20.77 0.49
N ALA A 21 -4.97 -21.93 -0.11
CA ALA A 21 -4.07 -22.05 -1.25
C ALA A 21 -4.58 -21.29 -2.48
N GLU A 22 -5.89 -21.35 -2.77
CA GLU A 22 -6.52 -20.60 -3.87
C GLU A 22 -6.40 -19.09 -3.68
N PHE A 23 -6.62 -18.58 -2.47
CA PHE A 23 -6.52 -17.14 -2.18
C PHE A 23 -5.06 -16.66 -2.23
N TRP A 24 -4.12 -17.43 -1.69
CA TRP A 24 -2.69 -17.08 -1.81
C TRP A 24 -2.26 -17.04 -3.28
N ALA A 25 -2.65 -18.04 -4.08
CA ALA A 25 -2.33 -18.07 -5.50
C ALA A 25 -2.92 -16.87 -6.26
N GLU A 26 -4.09 -16.36 -5.84
CA GLU A 26 -4.66 -15.12 -6.37
C GLU A 26 -3.78 -13.91 -6.03
N ILE A 27 -3.38 -13.73 -4.77
CA ILE A 27 -2.47 -12.66 -4.33
C ILE A 27 -1.16 -12.73 -5.15
N GLU A 28 -0.48 -13.87 -5.12
CA GLU A 28 0.80 -14.08 -5.78
C GLU A 28 0.71 -13.77 -7.28
N LYS A 29 -0.31 -14.30 -7.96
CA LYS A 29 -0.51 -14.04 -9.40
C LYS A 29 -0.74 -12.56 -9.72
N LYS A 30 -1.45 -11.82 -8.87
CA LYS A 30 -1.72 -10.39 -9.08
C LYS A 30 -0.47 -9.55 -8.90
N TYR A 31 0.27 -9.79 -7.81
CA TYR A 31 1.48 -9.02 -7.46
C TYR A 31 2.73 -9.43 -8.25
N THR A 32 2.72 -10.58 -8.93
CA THR A 32 3.80 -11.00 -9.87
C THR A 32 3.50 -10.67 -11.34
N HIS A 33 2.41 -9.96 -11.61
CA HIS A 33 2.04 -9.61 -12.98
C HIS A 33 3.12 -8.73 -13.65
N LYS A 34 3.59 -9.13 -14.84
CA LYS A 34 4.74 -8.53 -15.57
C LYS A 34 4.73 -7.02 -15.81
N LYS A 35 3.57 -6.37 -15.67
CA LYS A 35 3.42 -4.91 -15.82
C LYS A 35 3.60 -4.14 -14.50
N ARG A 36 3.69 -4.85 -13.38
CA ARG A 36 3.95 -4.27 -12.06
C ARG A 36 5.45 -4.30 -11.82
N HIS A 37 6.00 -3.16 -11.45
CA HIS A 37 7.44 -3.00 -11.17
C HIS A 37 7.66 -2.48 -9.76
N TYR A 38 6.74 -1.68 -9.23
CA TYR A 38 6.73 -1.23 -7.85
C TYR A 38 5.71 -2.03 -7.03
N HIS A 39 4.45 -2.10 -7.48
CA HIS A 39 3.33 -2.72 -6.76
C HIS A 39 3.38 -4.26 -6.80
N THR A 40 4.44 -4.82 -6.23
CA THR A 40 4.82 -6.24 -6.30
C THR A 40 4.81 -6.88 -4.91
N LEU A 41 5.17 -8.16 -4.80
CA LEU A 41 5.34 -8.80 -3.48
C LEU A 41 6.40 -8.10 -2.61
N SER A 42 7.43 -7.50 -3.24
CA SER A 42 8.44 -6.71 -2.51
C SER A 42 7.84 -5.49 -1.80
N HIS A 43 6.83 -4.85 -2.40
CA HIS A 43 6.07 -3.77 -1.76
C HIS A 43 5.33 -4.28 -0.51
N LEU A 44 4.70 -5.46 -0.62
CA LEU A 44 4.04 -6.08 0.53
C LEU A 44 5.02 -6.46 1.65
N ASP A 45 6.22 -6.95 1.32
CA ASP A 45 7.27 -7.24 2.31
C ASP A 45 7.72 -5.96 3.04
N ASN A 46 7.89 -4.85 2.31
CA ASN A 46 8.22 -3.56 2.92
C ASN A 46 7.10 -3.08 3.86
N LEU A 47 5.85 -3.12 3.42
CA LEU A 47 4.67 -2.81 4.24
C LEU A 47 4.64 -3.67 5.52
N LEU A 48 4.78 -4.99 5.39
CA LEU A 48 4.78 -5.90 6.53
C LEU A 48 5.89 -5.56 7.53
N THR A 49 7.08 -5.22 7.02
CA THR A 49 8.22 -4.80 7.86
C THR A 49 7.89 -3.54 8.64
N GLN A 50 7.37 -2.50 7.98
CA GLN A 50 7.05 -1.24 8.67
C GLN A 50 5.87 -1.38 9.65
N LEU A 51 4.85 -2.15 9.28
CA LEU A 51 3.68 -2.39 10.13
C LEU A 51 4.04 -3.23 11.37
N THR A 52 4.98 -4.15 11.25
CA THR A 52 5.42 -4.98 12.39
C THR A 52 6.07 -4.13 13.49
N GLU A 53 6.82 -3.09 13.12
CA GLU A 53 7.45 -2.17 14.08
C GLU A 53 6.44 -1.41 14.96
N VAL A 54 5.23 -1.18 14.44
CA VAL A 54 4.16 -0.46 15.14
C VAL A 54 3.02 -1.39 15.57
N LYS A 55 3.21 -2.71 15.50
CA LYS A 55 2.16 -3.69 15.81
C LYS A 55 1.53 -3.48 17.20
N ALA A 56 2.33 -3.07 18.18
CA ALA A 56 1.84 -2.81 19.55
C ALA A 56 0.89 -1.60 19.65
N ASN A 57 0.85 -0.73 18.63
CA ASN A 57 -0.03 0.43 18.54
C ASN A 57 -1.25 0.21 17.65
N ILE A 58 -1.37 -0.97 17.02
CA ILE A 58 -2.46 -1.33 16.12
C ILE A 58 -3.51 -2.10 16.92
N GLU A 59 -4.74 -1.61 16.92
CA GLU A 59 -5.86 -2.22 17.65
C GLU A 59 -6.32 -3.52 16.97
N SER A 60 -6.42 -3.51 15.65
CA SER A 60 -6.94 -4.60 14.84
C SER A 60 -5.90 -5.07 13.82
N TRP A 61 -4.89 -5.80 14.29
CA TRP A 61 -3.79 -6.32 13.47
C TRP A 61 -4.27 -7.14 12.27
N GLU A 62 -5.31 -7.95 12.43
CA GLU A 62 -5.85 -8.78 11.34
C GLU A 62 -6.49 -7.94 10.24
N SER A 63 -7.20 -6.86 10.59
CA SER A 63 -7.72 -5.90 9.60
C SER A 63 -6.57 -5.29 8.80
N VAL A 64 -5.51 -4.84 9.48
CA VAL A 64 -4.34 -4.26 8.83
C VAL A 64 -3.65 -5.26 7.91
N LEU A 65 -3.55 -6.54 8.31
CA LEU A 65 -2.98 -7.57 7.44
C LEU A 65 -3.86 -7.84 6.21
N PHE A 66 -5.19 -7.91 6.36
CA PHE A 66 -6.08 -8.03 5.19
C PHE A 66 -5.91 -6.82 4.26
N THR A 67 -5.90 -5.61 4.79
CA THR A 67 -5.64 -4.39 4.01
C THR A 67 -4.30 -4.48 3.27
N MET A 68 -3.23 -4.92 3.95
CA MET A 68 -1.90 -5.07 3.36
C MET A 68 -1.93 -5.97 2.14
N PHE A 69 -2.54 -7.15 2.22
CA PHE A 69 -2.59 -8.09 1.10
C PHE A 69 -3.53 -7.63 -0.03
N TYR A 70 -4.55 -6.83 0.28
CA TYR A 70 -5.60 -6.50 -0.69
C TYR A 70 -5.57 -5.07 -1.25
N HIS A 71 -4.90 -4.09 -0.65
CA HIS A 71 -5.03 -2.68 -1.06
C HIS A 71 -4.73 -2.42 -2.55
N ASP A 72 -3.72 -3.08 -3.09
CA ASP A 72 -3.31 -2.97 -4.51
C ASP A 72 -3.52 -4.26 -5.31
N ILE A 73 -4.37 -5.17 -4.82
CA ILE A 73 -4.62 -6.44 -5.51
C ILE A 73 -5.20 -6.20 -6.92
N ILE A 74 -6.01 -5.16 -7.08
CA ILE A 74 -6.41 -4.61 -8.37
C ILE A 74 -5.55 -3.38 -8.62
N TYR A 75 -4.75 -3.43 -9.68
CA TYR A 75 -3.87 -2.34 -10.04
C TYR A 75 -3.77 -2.19 -11.55
N ASN A 76 -4.06 -0.99 -12.02
CA ASN A 76 -3.86 -0.55 -13.39
C ASN A 76 -3.53 0.95 -13.35
N ALA A 77 -2.30 1.32 -13.72
CA ALA A 77 -1.81 2.69 -13.74
C ALA A 77 -2.67 3.67 -14.60
N LEU A 78 -3.53 3.15 -15.48
CA LEU A 78 -4.41 3.92 -16.37
C LEU A 78 -5.82 4.11 -15.82
N LYS A 79 -6.09 3.62 -14.62
CA LYS A 79 -7.41 3.63 -13.97
C LYS A 79 -7.31 4.30 -12.62
N THR A 80 -8.42 4.91 -12.21
CA THR A 80 -8.56 5.67 -10.97
C THR A 80 -9.53 5.01 -9.99
N ASP A 81 -9.94 3.77 -10.27
CA ASP A 81 -10.89 2.99 -9.49
C ASP A 81 -10.25 1.72 -8.92
N ASN A 82 -8.91 1.73 -8.78
CA ASN A 82 -8.14 0.58 -8.31
C ASN A 82 -8.49 0.28 -6.85
N GLU A 83 -8.51 1.29 -5.99
CA GLU A 83 -8.78 1.16 -4.55
C GLU A 83 -10.19 0.65 -4.31
N GLU A 84 -11.19 1.19 -5.01
CA GLU A 84 -12.58 0.72 -4.93
C GLU A 84 -12.71 -0.75 -5.33
N LYS A 85 -12.09 -1.15 -6.45
CA LYS A 85 -12.12 -2.55 -6.91
C LYS A 85 -11.33 -3.50 -6.02
N SER A 86 -10.22 -3.03 -5.45
CA SER A 86 -9.45 -3.76 -4.45
C SER A 86 -10.28 -3.99 -3.20
N ALA A 87 -10.97 -2.97 -2.70
CA ALA A 87 -11.87 -3.07 -1.54
C ALA A 87 -13.07 -4.00 -1.81
N GLU A 88 -13.66 -3.96 -3.00
CA GLU A 88 -14.71 -4.90 -3.42
C GLU A 88 -14.22 -6.35 -3.45
N LEU A 89 -13.02 -6.61 -3.98
CA LEU A 89 -12.43 -7.94 -4.00
C LEU A 89 -12.09 -8.42 -2.58
N ALA A 90 -11.51 -7.55 -1.75
CA ALA A 90 -11.21 -7.84 -0.35
C ALA A 90 -12.48 -8.26 0.39
N GLN A 91 -13.54 -7.45 0.32
CA GLN A 91 -14.83 -7.76 0.92
C GLN A 91 -15.34 -9.13 0.48
N LYS A 92 -15.35 -9.40 -0.83
CA LYS A 92 -15.81 -10.67 -1.37
C LYS A 92 -15.03 -11.85 -0.79
N ARG A 93 -13.71 -11.77 -0.74
CA ARG A 93 -12.84 -12.87 -0.25
C ARG A 93 -13.00 -13.07 1.25
N MET A 94 -13.00 -11.98 2.02
CA MET A 94 -13.16 -12.02 3.48
C MET A 94 -14.53 -12.58 3.88
N SER A 95 -15.62 -12.20 3.19
CA SER A 95 -16.95 -12.77 3.44
C SER A 95 -17.04 -14.27 3.09
N GLN A 96 -16.30 -14.74 2.09
CA GLN A 96 -16.29 -16.16 1.69
C GLN A 96 -15.70 -17.09 2.77
N ILE A 97 -14.86 -16.55 3.64
CA ILE A 97 -14.25 -17.27 4.77
C ILE A 97 -14.80 -16.77 6.11
N SER A 98 -15.98 -16.15 6.11
CA SER A 98 -16.69 -15.74 7.34
C SER A 98 -15.90 -14.81 8.27
N VAL A 99 -15.03 -13.96 7.74
CA VAL A 99 -14.40 -12.88 8.52
C VAL A 99 -15.50 -11.94 9.05
N PRO A 100 -15.47 -11.53 10.32
CA PRO A 100 -16.44 -10.60 10.91
C PRO A 100 -16.57 -9.28 10.15
N ASP A 101 -17.81 -8.78 10.03
CA ASP A 101 -18.12 -7.57 9.27
C ASP A 101 -17.34 -6.33 9.73
N TYR A 102 -17.03 -6.21 11.02
CA TYR A 102 -16.24 -5.06 11.51
C TYR A 102 -14.80 -5.06 10.95
N ILE A 103 -14.17 -6.23 10.80
CA ILE A 103 -12.83 -6.37 10.18
C ILE A 103 -12.92 -6.08 8.68
N ILE A 104 -13.96 -6.58 8.02
CA ILE A 104 -14.22 -6.27 6.60
C ILE A 104 -14.37 -4.77 6.38
N ASN A 105 -15.16 -4.10 7.22
CA ASN A 105 -15.41 -2.66 7.11
C ASN A 105 -14.14 -1.85 7.38
N ASN A 106 -13.35 -2.22 8.39
CA ASN A 106 -12.06 -1.59 8.66
C ASN A 106 -11.11 -1.75 7.47
N CYS A 107 -10.98 -2.97 6.93
CA CYS A 107 -10.17 -3.25 5.75
C CYS A 107 -10.58 -2.39 4.55
N LYS A 108 -11.87 -2.35 4.23
CA LYS A 108 -12.39 -1.49 3.14
C LYS A 108 -12.05 -0.02 3.35
N THR A 109 -12.30 0.51 4.55
CA THR A 109 -12.00 1.92 4.87
C THR A 109 -10.51 2.22 4.68
N GLN A 110 -9.65 1.32 5.15
CA GLN A 110 -8.19 1.47 5.03
C GLN A 110 -7.71 1.42 3.57
N ILE A 111 -8.25 0.50 2.75
CA ILE A 111 -7.94 0.45 1.31
C ILE A 111 -8.39 1.75 0.62
N ILE A 112 -9.59 2.25 0.90
CA ILE A 112 -10.07 3.50 0.30
C ILE A 112 -9.23 4.71 0.74
N ALA A 113 -8.71 4.69 1.98
CA ALA A 113 -7.89 5.76 2.52
C ALA A 113 -6.56 5.97 1.76
N THR A 114 -6.01 4.91 1.13
CA THR A 114 -4.75 5.01 0.35
C THR A 114 -4.90 5.90 -0.89
N LYS A 115 -6.13 6.15 -1.36
CA LYS A 115 -6.34 7.00 -2.54
C LYS A 115 -5.86 8.45 -2.35
N LYS A 116 -5.97 8.97 -1.13
CA LYS A 116 -5.65 10.38 -0.82
C LYS A 116 -4.68 10.55 0.35
N HIS A 117 -4.46 9.50 1.15
CA HIS A 117 -3.59 9.55 2.33
C HIS A 117 -3.88 10.76 3.25
N LEU A 118 -5.17 11.04 3.47
CA LEU A 118 -5.60 12.05 4.43
C LEU A 118 -5.62 11.45 5.84
N THR A 119 -5.64 12.29 6.87
CA THR A 119 -5.81 11.84 8.25
C THR A 119 -7.22 11.30 8.46
N TYR A 120 -7.31 10.13 9.11
CA TYR A 120 -8.57 9.51 9.53
C TYR A 120 -8.73 9.56 11.05
N PRO A 121 -9.98 9.55 11.57
CA PRO A 121 -10.23 9.40 13.01
C PRO A 121 -9.70 8.07 13.57
N GLU A 122 -9.77 7.00 12.78
CA GLU A 122 -9.31 5.67 13.17
C GLU A 122 -7.77 5.56 13.09
N SER A 123 -7.13 5.26 14.22
CA SER A 123 -5.67 5.22 14.35
C SER A 123 -5.02 4.19 13.41
N ASP A 124 -5.56 2.98 13.33
CA ASP A 124 -5.03 1.90 12.48
C ASP A 124 -4.97 2.30 11.00
N THR A 125 -5.93 3.11 10.53
CA THR A 125 -5.95 3.62 9.14
C THR A 125 -4.78 4.57 8.87
N ASN A 126 -4.42 5.38 9.85
CA ASN A 126 -3.26 6.26 9.75
C ASN A 126 -1.95 5.46 9.75
N TYR A 127 -1.83 4.44 10.60
CA TYR A 127 -0.66 3.55 10.57
C TYR A 127 -0.52 2.81 9.24
N PHE A 128 -1.62 2.35 8.65
CA PHE A 128 -1.60 1.69 7.35
C PHE A 128 -1.16 2.64 6.24
N THR A 129 -1.80 3.81 6.13
CA THR A 129 -1.48 4.78 5.07
C THR A 129 -0.07 5.35 5.22
N ASP A 130 0.45 5.48 6.43
CA ASP A 130 1.84 5.85 6.70
C ASP A 130 2.83 4.76 6.28
N ALA A 131 2.52 3.49 6.58
CA ALA A 131 3.35 2.37 6.18
C ALA A 131 3.42 2.22 4.65
N ASP A 132 2.29 2.44 3.96
CA ASP A 132 2.22 2.45 2.50
C ASP A 132 3.08 3.56 1.87
N LEU A 133 3.09 4.75 2.48
CA LEU A 133 3.94 5.88 2.07
C LEU A 133 5.39 5.80 2.55
N SER A 134 5.76 4.81 3.37
CA SER A 134 7.08 4.75 4.00
C SER A 134 8.24 4.78 3.02
N ILE A 135 8.05 4.26 1.79
CA ILE A 135 9.06 4.29 0.73
C ILE A 135 9.56 5.69 0.42
N LEU A 136 8.71 6.71 0.62
CA LEU A 136 9.07 8.10 0.36
C LEU A 136 10.21 8.54 1.27
N GLY A 137 10.22 8.11 2.53
CA GLY A 137 11.24 8.46 3.51
C GLY A 137 12.38 7.44 3.66
N GLN A 138 12.45 6.42 2.83
CA GLN A 138 13.59 5.49 2.83
C GLN A 138 14.86 6.17 2.29
N SER A 139 15.98 5.44 2.30
CA SER A 139 17.25 5.92 1.73
C SER A 139 17.07 6.39 0.28
N LEU A 140 17.92 7.33 -0.15
CA LEU A 140 17.88 7.85 -1.51
C LEU A 140 17.99 6.73 -2.57
N GLU A 141 18.76 5.68 -2.29
CA GLU A 141 18.90 4.51 -3.15
C GLU A 141 17.55 3.78 -3.31
N SER A 142 16.89 3.45 -2.19
CA SER A 142 15.58 2.79 -2.21
C SER A 142 14.51 3.65 -2.88
N TYR A 143 14.50 4.96 -2.60
CA TYR A 143 13.60 5.90 -3.23
C TYR A 143 13.82 6.01 -4.74
N THR A 144 15.08 6.05 -5.19
CA THR A 144 15.42 6.13 -6.62
C THR A 144 14.96 4.86 -7.36
N ALA A 145 15.15 3.69 -6.75
CA ALA A 145 14.63 2.44 -7.31
C ALA A 145 13.09 2.46 -7.39
N TYR A 146 12.42 2.98 -6.35
CA TYR A 146 10.97 3.20 -6.34
C TYR A 146 10.51 4.10 -7.50
N SER A 147 11.07 5.30 -7.65
CA SER A 147 10.64 6.27 -8.67
C SER A 147 10.86 5.72 -10.09
N GLN A 148 11.97 5.02 -10.33
CA GLN A 148 12.24 4.34 -11.60
C GLN A 148 11.24 3.22 -11.88
N ASN A 149 10.86 2.44 -10.87
CA ASN A 149 9.89 1.38 -11.03
C ASN A 149 8.48 1.93 -11.27
N VAL A 150 8.08 3.00 -10.59
CA VAL A 150 6.84 3.73 -10.91
C VAL A 150 6.88 4.24 -12.36
N ARG A 151 7.99 4.84 -12.81
CA ARG A 151 8.12 5.30 -14.20
C ARG A 151 7.89 4.17 -15.20
N LYS A 152 8.38 2.94 -14.93
CA LYS A 152 8.15 1.76 -15.79
C LYS A 152 6.67 1.35 -15.85
N GLU A 153 5.93 1.45 -14.75
CA GLU A 153 4.48 1.14 -14.74
C GLU A 153 3.66 2.12 -15.58
N TYR A 154 4.13 3.37 -15.67
CA TYR A 154 3.56 4.42 -16.53
C TYR A 154 4.25 4.54 -17.90
N SER A 155 4.99 3.52 -18.33
CA SER A 155 5.77 3.53 -19.60
C SER A 155 4.95 3.79 -20.86
N VAL A 156 3.63 3.58 -20.82
CA VAL A 156 2.73 3.89 -21.94
C VAL A 156 2.62 5.40 -22.20
N TYR A 157 2.85 6.24 -21.19
CA TYR A 157 2.84 7.69 -21.36
C TYR A 157 4.24 8.19 -21.72
N PRO A 158 4.36 9.02 -22.78
CA PRO A 158 5.60 9.73 -23.06
C PRO A 158 5.89 10.75 -21.95
N ASP A 159 7.16 11.16 -21.82
CA ASP A 159 7.60 12.05 -20.73
C ASP A 159 6.87 13.40 -20.72
N LEU A 160 6.48 13.92 -21.89
CA LEU A 160 5.68 15.15 -22.01
C LEU A 160 4.31 15.07 -21.30
N ILE A 161 3.76 13.87 -21.12
CA ILE A 161 2.51 13.62 -20.40
C ILE A 161 2.78 13.14 -18.97
N TYR A 162 3.76 12.24 -18.79
CA TYR A 162 4.09 11.68 -17.49
C TYR A 162 4.66 12.72 -16.52
N ASN A 163 5.66 13.51 -16.95
CA ASN A 163 6.37 14.43 -16.05
C ASN A 163 5.43 15.45 -15.39
N PRO A 164 4.54 16.16 -16.12
CA PRO A 164 3.59 17.07 -15.47
C PRO A 164 2.65 16.38 -14.47
N GLY A 165 2.22 15.15 -14.76
CA GLY A 165 1.39 14.36 -13.85
C GLY A 165 2.17 13.96 -12.59
N ARG A 166 3.39 13.46 -12.74
CA ARG A 166 4.25 13.07 -11.63
C ARG A 166 4.60 14.27 -10.75
N LYS A 167 4.95 15.41 -11.33
CA LYS A 167 5.20 16.65 -10.58
C LYS A 167 4.02 17.05 -9.70
N LYS A 168 2.78 16.96 -10.19
CA LYS A 168 1.58 17.24 -9.37
C LYS A 168 1.49 16.33 -8.14
N VAL A 169 1.83 15.06 -8.28
CA VAL A 169 1.85 14.11 -7.15
C VAL A 169 2.95 14.48 -6.16
N LEU A 170 4.17 14.76 -6.63
CA LEU A 170 5.29 15.15 -5.77
C LEU A 170 4.99 16.44 -5.01
N GLU A 171 4.53 17.47 -5.71
CA GLU A 171 4.14 18.74 -5.12
C GLU A 171 3.00 18.60 -4.12
N HIS A 172 2.04 17.72 -4.37
CA HIS A 172 0.95 17.45 -3.44
C HIS A 172 1.47 16.97 -2.09
N PHE A 173 2.38 15.98 -2.09
CA PHE A 173 2.99 15.48 -0.85
C PHE A 173 3.91 16.50 -0.18
N ILE A 174 4.73 17.24 -0.95
CA ILE A 174 5.62 18.28 -0.41
C ILE A 174 4.81 19.37 0.31
N LYS A 175 3.64 19.75 -0.23
CA LYS A 175 2.75 20.78 0.32
C LYS A 175 1.94 20.29 1.53
N MET A 176 1.94 19.00 1.86
CA MET A 176 1.29 18.53 3.08
C MET A 176 2.07 19.03 4.31
N ASP A 177 1.34 19.49 5.33
CA ASP A 177 1.92 19.84 6.63
C ASP A 177 2.65 18.62 7.24
N ARG A 178 1.99 17.46 7.17
CA ARG A 178 2.54 16.15 7.52
C ARG A 178 2.21 15.13 6.43
N ILE A 179 3.24 14.53 5.81
CA ILE A 179 3.07 13.37 4.93
C ILE A 179 2.63 12.19 5.78
N PHE A 180 3.33 11.95 6.89
CA PHE A 180 3.02 10.87 7.83
C PHE A 180 2.16 11.36 9.00
N LYS A 181 1.03 10.69 9.23
CA LYS A 181 -0.03 11.13 10.14
C LYS A 181 0.26 10.75 11.60
N THR A 182 0.91 9.61 11.80
CA THR A 182 1.32 9.12 13.12
C THR A 182 2.68 9.68 13.51
N ASP A 183 2.92 9.85 14.80
CA ASP A 183 4.20 10.41 15.28
C ASP A 183 5.38 9.47 15.02
N TYR A 184 5.17 8.15 15.10
CA TYR A 184 6.21 7.17 14.79
C TYR A 184 6.75 7.34 13.37
N PHE A 185 5.88 7.32 12.36
CA PHE A 185 6.29 7.44 10.97
C PHE A 185 6.77 8.85 10.63
N TYR A 186 6.16 9.88 11.19
CA TYR A 186 6.59 11.26 11.01
C TYR A 186 8.04 11.47 11.47
N LEU A 187 8.34 11.09 12.72
CA LEU A 187 9.69 11.22 13.27
C LEU A 187 10.72 10.39 12.48
N LYS A 188 10.31 9.23 11.98
CA LYS A 188 11.18 8.30 11.26
C LYS A 188 11.46 8.73 9.81
N PHE A 189 10.47 9.28 9.10
CA PHE A 189 10.51 9.37 7.64
C PHE A 189 10.23 10.76 7.05
N GLU A 190 9.58 11.69 7.76
CA GLU A 190 9.08 12.94 7.15
C GLU A 190 10.19 13.76 6.49
N SER A 191 11.30 14.00 7.21
CA SER A 191 12.39 14.83 6.70
C SER A 191 13.04 14.21 5.46
N GLN A 192 13.28 12.91 5.48
CA GLN A 192 13.87 12.21 4.34
C GLN A 192 12.89 12.16 3.16
N ALA A 193 11.59 11.99 3.42
CA ALA A 193 10.56 11.99 2.40
C ALA A 193 10.50 13.32 1.66
N LYS A 194 10.47 14.45 2.39
CA LYS A 194 10.48 15.78 1.77
C LYS A 194 11.75 16.01 0.95
N SER A 195 12.91 15.57 1.44
CA SER A 195 14.17 15.65 0.69
C SER A 195 14.13 14.83 -0.61
N ASN A 196 13.67 13.57 -0.54
CA ASN A 196 13.61 12.69 -1.70
C ASN A 196 12.63 13.21 -2.77
N LEU A 197 11.43 13.64 -2.35
CA LEU A 197 10.41 14.19 -3.23
C LEU A 197 10.91 15.46 -3.94
N GLN A 198 11.59 16.36 -3.21
CA GLN A 198 12.16 17.59 -3.77
C GLN A 198 13.25 17.29 -4.81
N LEU A 199 14.13 16.33 -4.52
CA LEU A 199 15.18 15.89 -5.46
C LEU A 199 14.57 15.31 -6.75
N GLU A 200 13.53 14.47 -6.65
CA GLU A 200 12.84 13.96 -7.85
C GLU A 200 12.16 15.10 -8.63
N LEU A 201 11.53 16.04 -7.93
CA LEU A 201 10.85 17.18 -8.55
C LEU A 201 11.83 18.01 -9.40
N GLU A 202 13.03 18.29 -8.88
CA GLU A 202 14.10 19.02 -9.58
C GLU A 202 14.64 18.26 -10.80
N GLN A 203 14.73 16.93 -10.71
CA GLN A 203 15.19 16.07 -11.81
C GLN A 203 14.19 15.98 -12.96
N LEU A 204 12.90 16.20 -12.71
CA LEU A 204 11.85 16.16 -13.72
C LEU A 204 11.75 17.46 -14.57
N GLY A 205 12.58 18.48 -14.28
CA GLY A 205 12.76 19.70 -15.09
C GLY A 205 11.58 20.63 -15.07
#